data_AF-A0A3D5L2Z9-F1
#
_entry.id   AF-A0A3D5L2Z9-F1
#
_cell.length_a   1.000
_cell.length_b   1.000
_cell.length_c   1.000
_cell.angle_alpha   90.00
_cell.angle_beta   90.00
_cell.angle_gamma   90.00
#
_symmetry.space_group_name_H-M   'P 1'
#
loop_
_entity.id
_entity.type
_entity.pdbx_description
1 polymer ?
#
loop_
_entity_poly.entity_id
_entity_poly.type
_entity_poly.pdbx_seq_one_letter_code
_entity_poly.pdbx_strand_id
1 'polypeptide(L)'
;MLKQYLAEHNISIYRLAKTAGTSYSATNDFVNLKTDVDSVSVGFLKKLASACGLSLDEMYAVCSDKFIINRKLPVRIRIQDGKYFAEYAHNGETYRCYVSKITKSTTKDIKPITEMMVDQQIHEREERKKADALLSHA
;
A
#
# COMPACT_ATOMS: atom_id res chain seq x y z
N MET A 1 2.02 3.35 -5.59
CA MET A 1 2.79 4.43 -6.27
C MET A 1 3.12 5.61 -5.35
N LEU A 2 4.38 6.09 -5.36
CA LEU A 2 4.82 7.27 -4.59
C LEU A 2 4.00 8.54 -4.91
N LYS A 3 3.59 8.74 -6.17
CA LYS A 3 2.73 9.87 -6.56
C LYS A 3 1.39 9.91 -5.81
N GLN A 4 0.78 8.75 -5.57
CA GLN A 4 -0.47 8.65 -4.82
C GLN A 4 -0.25 8.97 -3.34
N TYR A 5 0.81 8.42 -2.74
CA TYR A 5 1.21 8.74 -1.37
C TYR A 5 1.39 10.26 -1.19
N LEU A 6 2.11 10.91 -2.11
CA LEU A 6 2.30 12.36 -2.06
C LEU A 6 0.98 13.14 -2.17
N ALA A 7 0.04 12.68 -2.99
CA ALA A 7 -1.29 13.29 -3.11
C ALA A 7 -2.11 13.12 -1.82
N GLU A 8 -2.15 11.93 -1.23
CA GLU A 8 -2.86 11.65 0.03
C GLU A 8 -2.33 12.50 1.20
N HIS A 9 -1.03 12.77 1.22
CA HIS A 9 -0.37 13.54 2.27
C HIS A 9 -0.23 15.04 1.94
N ASN A 10 -0.83 15.52 0.84
CA ASN A 10 -0.73 16.92 0.38
C ASN A 10 0.72 17.43 0.25
N ILE A 11 1.62 16.56 -0.24
CA ILE A 11 3.03 16.87 -0.46
C ILE A 11 3.25 17.10 -1.96
N SER A 12 3.71 18.29 -2.35
CA SER A 12 4.10 18.53 -3.75
C SER A 12 5.49 17.94 -4.04
N ILE A 13 5.73 17.56 -5.31
CA ILE A 13 7.05 17.09 -5.77
C ILE A 13 8.13 18.13 -5.47
N TYR A 14 7.81 19.41 -5.65
CA TYR A 14 8.71 20.51 -5.32
C TYR A 14 9.09 20.52 -3.83
N ARG A 15 8.10 20.38 -2.94
CA ARG A 15 8.32 20.35 -1.49
C ARG A 15 9.14 19.12 -1.11
N LEU A 16 8.85 17.96 -1.68
CA LEU A 16 9.61 16.74 -1.46
C LEU A 16 11.08 16.91 -1.86
N ALA A 17 11.34 17.38 -3.08
CA ALA A 17 12.71 17.57 -3.59
C ALA A 17 13.51 18.54 -2.71
N LYS A 18 12.86 19.64 -2.30
CA LYS A 18 13.46 20.65 -1.42
C LYS A 18 13.80 20.05 -0.05
N THR A 19 12.87 19.32 0.58
CA THR A 19 13.09 18.71 1.89
C THR A 19 14.13 17.58 1.85
N ALA A 20 14.15 16.79 0.77
CA ALA A 20 15.10 15.70 0.57
C ALA A 20 16.51 16.18 0.17
N GLY A 21 16.67 17.45 -0.24
CA GLY A 21 17.92 17.95 -0.79
C GLY A 21 18.31 17.25 -2.11
N THR A 22 17.32 16.99 -2.95
CA THR A 22 17.48 16.34 -4.27
C THR A 22 17.11 17.30 -5.40
N SER A 23 17.55 17.00 -6.63
CA SER A 23 17.13 17.81 -7.78
C SER A 23 15.64 17.60 -8.08
N TYR A 24 14.96 18.68 -8.48
CA TYR A 24 13.55 18.60 -8.86
C TYR A 24 13.36 17.64 -10.03
N SER A 25 14.21 17.71 -11.07
CA SER A 25 14.09 16.84 -12.25
C SER A 25 14.17 15.36 -11.87
N ALA A 26 15.18 14.95 -11.11
CA ALA A 26 15.32 13.55 -10.71
C ALA A 26 14.15 13.09 -9.85
N THR A 27 13.68 13.93 -8.92
CA THR A 27 12.52 13.63 -8.08
C THR A 27 11.24 13.52 -8.92
N ASN A 28 11.04 14.43 -9.88
CA ASN A 28 9.89 14.44 -10.77
C ASN A 28 9.87 13.22 -11.70
N ASP A 29 11.01 12.87 -12.28
CA ASP A 29 11.13 11.71 -13.17
C ASP A 29 10.91 10.41 -12.39
N PHE A 30 11.43 10.31 -11.17
CA PHE A 30 11.18 9.20 -10.26
C PHE A 30 9.70 9.09 -9.84
N VAL A 31 9.10 10.18 -9.36
CA VAL A 31 7.69 10.19 -8.90
C VAL A 31 6.72 9.86 -10.05
N ASN A 32 7.05 10.23 -11.29
CA ASN A 32 6.24 9.91 -12.47
C ASN A 32 6.65 8.61 -13.17
N LEU A 33 7.39 7.72 -12.49
CA LEU A 33 7.78 6.39 -12.99
C LEU A 33 8.60 6.39 -14.30
N LYS A 34 9.31 7.49 -14.62
CA LYS A 34 10.28 7.49 -15.72
C LYS A 34 11.59 6.79 -15.34
N THR A 35 11.77 6.49 -14.05
CA THR A 35 12.95 5.82 -13.51
C THR A 35 12.48 4.75 -12.53
N ASP A 36 13.00 3.53 -12.69
CA ASP A 36 12.66 2.39 -11.84
C ASP A 36 13.29 2.53 -10.44
N VAL A 37 12.60 2.04 -9.41
CA VAL A 37 13.11 2.00 -8.02
C VAL A 37 14.40 1.18 -7.91
N ASP A 38 14.57 0.14 -8.72
CA ASP A 38 15.76 -0.69 -8.74
C ASP A 38 16.92 -0.03 -9.50
N SER A 39 16.64 1.02 -10.27
CA SER A 39 17.63 1.76 -11.07
C SER A 39 18.21 3.00 -10.36
N VAL A 40 17.57 3.46 -9.27
CA VAL A 40 18.07 4.62 -8.51
C VAL A 40 19.03 4.20 -7.40
N SER A 41 19.94 5.11 -7.03
CA SER A 41 20.83 4.85 -5.90
C SER A 41 20.06 4.75 -4.58
N VAL A 42 20.50 3.84 -3.69
CA VAL A 42 19.97 3.72 -2.31
C VAL A 42 20.06 5.04 -1.55
N GLY A 43 21.10 5.85 -1.80
CA GLY A 43 21.25 7.16 -1.20
C GLY A 43 20.16 8.16 -1.60
N PHE A 44 19.70 8.10 -2.86
CA PHE A 44 18.58 8.91 -3.33
C PHE A 44 17.27 8.48 -2.67
N LEU A 45 16.99 7.17 -2.64
CA LEU A 45 15.83 6.59 -1.95
C LEU A 45 15.78 6.96 -0.47
N LYS A 46 16.91 6.85 0.26
CA LYS A 46 17.01 7.24 1.67
C LYS A 46 16.66 8.71 1.90
N LYS A 47 17.14 9.61 1.04
CA LYS A 47 16.83 11.05 1.14
C LYS A 47 15.34 11.31 1.00
N LEU A 48 14.70 10.68 0.03
CA LEU A 48 13.26 10.80 -0.18
C LEU A 48 12.46 10.17 0.97
N ALA A 49 12.87 9.00 1.46
CA ALA A 49 12.26 8.32 2.61
C ALA A 49 12.28 9.22 3.86
N SER A 50 13.46 9.76 4.21
CA SER A 50 13.61 10.69 5.33
C SER A 50 12.75 11.94 5.18
N ALA A 51 12.63 12.50 3.97
CA ALA A 51 11.78 13.65 3.70
C ALA A 51 10.27 13.36 3.85
N CYS A 52 9.87 12.10 3.63
CA CYS A 52 8.51 11.60 3.84
C CYS A 52 8.26 11.08 5.27
N GLY A 53 9.28 11.04 6.13
CA GLY A 53 9.19 10.45 7.47
C GLY A 53 9.07 8.92 7.46
N LEU A 54 9.55 8.26 6.42
CA LEU A 54 9.48 6.81 6.22
C LEU A 54 10.86 6.16 6.43
N SER A 55 10.85 4.88 6.82
CA SER A 55 12.01 4.00 6.68
C SER A 55 12.31 3.69 5.21
N LEU A 56 13.51 3.17 4.94
CA LEU A 56 13.90 2.76 3.58
C LEU A 56 13.02 1.62 3.05
N ASP A 57 12.67 0.65 3.91
CA ASP A 57 11.81 -0.48 3.54
C ASP A 57 10.39 -0.03 3.22
N GLU A 58 9.82 0.88 4.02
CA GLU A 58 8.50 1.48 3.74
C GLU A 58 8.51 2.28 2.43
N MET A 59 9.60 3.03 2.18
CA MET A 59 9.75 3.75 0.92
C MET A 59 9.84 2.79 -0.28
N TYR A 60 10.57 1.69 -0.14
CA TYR A 60 10.59 0.63 -1.15
C TYR A 60 9.20 0.07 -1.40
N ALA A 61 8.45 -0.25 -0.34
CA ALA A 61 7.08 -0.77 -0.44
C ALA A 61 6.14 0.20 -1.18
N VAL A 62 6.22 1.51 -0.87
CA VAL A 62 5.43 2.57 -1.53
C VAL A 62 5.78 2.70 -3.02
N CYS A 63 7.07 2.54 -3.36
CA CYS A 63 7.60 2.70 -4.72
C CYS A 63 7.44 1.46 -5.61
N SER A 64 7.52 0.24 -5.06
CA SER A 64 7.59 -1.02 -5.82
C SER A 64 6.25 -1.69 -6.08
N ASP A 65 5.12 -0.99 -5.87
CA ASP A 65 3.74 -1.54 -5.88
C ASP A 65 3.51 -2.73 -4.94
N LYS A 66 4.52 -3.13 -4.16
CA LYS A 66 4.41 -3.96 -2.96
C LYS A 66 3.89 -3.12 -1.80
N PHE A 67 2.77 -2.43 -2.04
CA PHE A 67 1.95 -1.86 -0.99
C PHE A 67 1.41 -3.05 -0.17
N ILE A 68 2.22 -3.56 0.75
CA ILE A 68 1.68 -4.19 1.95
C ILE A 68 1.03 -3.00 2.64
N ILE A 69 -0.28 -2.89 2.48
CA ILE A 69 -1.10 -1.89 3.15
C ILE A 69 -0.97 -2.18 4.65
N ASN A 70 0.08 -1.66 5.28
CA ASN A 70 0.11 -1.52 6.73
C ASN A 70 -0.76 -0.32 7.14
N ARG A 71 -1.90 -0.10 6.45
CA ARG A 71 -2.98 0.65 7.07
C ARG A 71 -3.47 -0.32 8.14
N LYS A 72 -3.37 0.09 9.40
CA LYS A 72 -4.24 -0.44 10.46
C LYS A 72 -5.69 -0.08 10.10
N LEU A 73 -6.21 -0.66 9.02
CA LEU A 73 -7.63 -0.63 8.74
C LEU A 73 -8.28 -1.29 9.96
N PRO A 74 -9.37 -0.73 10.48
CA PRO A 74 -10.11 -1.38 11.55
C PRO A 74 -10.73 -2.66 10.99
N VAL A 75 -9.98 -3.75 11.06
CA VAL A 75 -10.43 -5.10 10.68
C VAL A 75 -11.10 -5.73 11.88
N ARG A 76 -12.35 -6.14 11.72
CA ARG A 76 -13.11 -6.87 12.74
C ARG A 76 -13.17 -8.34 12.36
N ILE A 77 -12.75 -9.22 13.27
CA ILE A 77 -12.85 -10.66 13.08
C ILE A 77 -14.24 -11.09 13.58
N ARG A 78 -15.02 -11.73 12.71
CA ARG A 78 -16.32 -12.33 13.03
C ARG A 78 -16.21 -13.84 12.99
N ILE A 79 -16.85 -14.49 13.94
CA ILE A 79 -17.01 -15.94 13.96
C ILE A 79 -18.42 -16.28 13.53
N GLN A 80 -18.56 -17.13 12.51
CA GLN A 80 -19.85 -17.64 12.07
C GLN A 80 -19.68 -19.07 11.55
N ASP A 81 -20.55 -19.99 11.97
CA ASP A 81 -20.59 -21.38 11.49
C ASP A 81 -19.24 -22.11 11.54
N GLY A 82 -18.49 -21.92 12.64
CA GLY A 82 -17.16 -22.53 12.81
C GLY A 82 -16.07 -21.96 11.89
N LYS A 83 -16.27 -20.75 11.37
CA LYS A 83 -15.35 -20.06 10.46
C LYS A 83 -15.07 -18.64 10.93
N TYR A 84 -13.87 -18.16 10.62
CA TYR A 84 -13.46 -16.78 10.76
C TYR A 84 -13.75 -15.99 9.49
N PHE A 85 -14.26 -14.78 9.66
CA PHE A 85 -14.47 -13.80 8.61
C PHE A 85 -13.82 -12.48 9.02
N ALA A 86 -13.27 -11.76 8.05
CA ALA A 86 -12.80 -10.40 8.24
C ALA A 86 -13.87 -9.44 7.73
N GLU A 87 -14.21 -8.44 8.53
CA GLU A 87 -15.00 -7.28 8.12
C GLU A 87 -14.09 -6.04 8.14
N TYR A 88 -14.04 -5.31 7.03
CA TYR A 88 -13.18 -4.13 6.89
C TYR A 88 -13.84 -3.07 6.00
N ALA A 89 -13.52 -1.81 6.26
CA ALA A 89 -13.96 -0.70 5.41
C ALA A 89 -12.83 -0.28 4.47
N HIS A 90 -13.14 -0.10 3.19
CA HIS A 90 -12.20 0.39 2.20
C HIS A 90 -12.95 1.20 1.13
N ASN A 91 -12.44 2.38 0.78
CA ASN A 91 -13.06 3.30 -0.18
C ASN A 91 -14.53 3.65 0.09
N GLY A 92 -14.90 3.79 1.37
CA GLY A 92 -16.27 4.12 1.80
C GLY A 92 -17.25 2.95 1.79
N GLU A 93 -16.82 1.77 1.33
CA GLU A 93 -17.62 0.54 1.33
C GLU A 93 -17.15 -0.42 2.43
N THR A 94 -18.08 -1.23 2.94
CA THR A 94 -17.76 -2.30 3.89
C THR A 94 -17.69 -3.63 3.16
N TYR A 95 -16.61 -4.37 3.39
CA TYR A 95 -16.38 -5.67 2.80
C TYR A 95 -16.31 -6.74 3.88
N ARG A 96 -16.71 -7.95 3.49
CA ARG A 96 -16.59 -9.14 4.30
C ARG A 96 -15.94 -10.23 3.48
N CYS A 97 -14.88 -10.85 3.99
CA CYS A 97 -14.25 -12.00 3.35
C CYS A 97 -14.08 -13.16 4.32
N TYR A 98 -14.11 -14.36 3.78
CA TYR A 98 -13.79 -15.58 4.52
C TYR A 98 -12.28 -15.63 4.79
N VAL A 99 -11.89 -15.95 6.02
CA VAL A 99 -10.48 -16.06 6.43
C VAL A 99 -10.08 -17.54 6.48
N SER A 100 -10.63 -18.28 7.44
CA SER A 100 -10.34 -19.71 7.59
C SER A 100 -11.40 -20.43 8.43
N LYS A 101 -11.34 -21.77 8.48
CA LYS A 101 -12.07 -22.55 9.47
C LYS A 101 -11.39 -22.41 10.83
N ILE A 102 -12.17 -22.46 11.91
CA ILE A 102 -11.62 -22.43 13.26
C ILE A 102 -10.90 -23.74 13.56
N THR A 103 -9.61 -23.63 13.85
CA THR A 103 -8.73 -24.71 14.30
C THR A 103 -7.85 -24.20 15.43
N LYS A 104 -7.30 -25.09 16.26
CA LYS A 104 -6.35 -24.69 17.33
C LYS A 104 -5.13 -23.91 16.80
N SER A 105 -4.67 -24.22 15.59
CA SER A 105 -3.57 -23.48 14.95
C SER A 105 -4.02 -22.10 14.49
N THR A 106 -5.13 -22.02 13.76
CA THR A 106 -5.62 -20.73 13.23
C THR A 106 -6.04 -19.77 14.32
N THR A 107 -6.59 -20.23 15.44
CA THR A 107 -6.97 -19.34 16.56
C THR A 107 -5.77 -18.59 17.15
N LYS A 108 -4.58 -19.20 17.20
CA LYS A 108 -3.36 -18.54 17.72
C LYS A 108 -2.90 -17.38 16.83
N ASP A 109 -3.01 -17.59 15.52
CA ASP A 109 -2.48 -16.67 14.51
C ASP A 109 -3.59 -15.94 13.74
N ILE A 110 -4.82 -15.93 14.26
CA ILE A 110 -5.97 -15.46 13.48
C ILE A 110 -5.82 -14.00 13.09
N LYS A 111 -5.23 -13.18 13.96
CA LYS A 111 -5.02 -11.75 13.72
C LYS A 111 -4.06 -11.49 12.53
N PRO A 112 -2.80 -11.96 12.53
CA PRO A 112 -1.91 -11.77 11.40
C PRO A 112 -2.43 -12.44 10.11
N ILE A 113 -3.10 -13.59 10.20
CA ILE A 113 -3.73 -14.25 9.04
C ILE A 113 -4.82 -13.35 8.45
N THR A 114 -5.67 -12.76 9.29
CA THR A 114 -6.75 -11.87 8.88
C THR A 114 -6.21 -10.61 8.22
N GLU A 115 -5.19 -9.98 8.82
CA GLU A 115 -4.53 -8.78 8.27
C GLU A 115 -3.96 -9.07 6.87
N MET A 116 -3.18 -10.14 6.73
CA MET A 116 -2.60 -10.55 5.45
C MET A 116 -3.64 -10.83 4.37
N MET A 117 -4.75 -11.50 4.72
CA MET A 117 -5.83 -11.78 3.78
C MET A 117 -6.59 -10.53 3.34
N VAL A 118 -6.80 -9.57 4.25
CA VAL A 118 -7.45 -8.30 3.92
C VAL A 118 -6.55 -7.49 2.97
N ASP A 119 -5.25 -7.43 3.23
CA ASP A 119 -4.28 -6.73 2.37
C ASP A 119 -4.29 -7.31 0.96
N GLN A 120 -4.23 -8.64 0.83
CA GLN A 120 -4.29 -9.30 -0.47
C GLN A 120 -5.60 -8.97 -1.21
N GLN A 121 -6.74 -9.02 -0.51
CA GLN A 121 -8.05 -8.74 -1.12
C GLN A 121 -8.19 -7.27 -1.56
N ILE A 122 -7.61 -6.32 -0.83
CA ILE A 122 -7.60 -4.92 -1.24
C ILE A 122 -6.74 -4.76 -2.50
N HIS A 123 -5.53 -5.32 -2.49
CA HIS A 123 -4.64 -5.25 -3.65
C HIS A 123 -5.29 -5.79 -4.92
N GLU A 124 -5.87 -7.00 -4.85
CA GLU A 124 -6.59 -7.61 -5.98
C GLU A 124 -7.74 -6.73 -6.51
N ARG A 125 -8.44 -6.00 -5.63
CA ARG A 125 -9.53 -5.09 -6.02
C ARG A 125 -9.03 -3.82 -6.68
N GLU A 126 -7.94 -3.25 -6.17
CA GLU A 126 -7.33 -2.06 -6.76
C GLU A 126 -6.77 -2.37 -8.15
N GLU A 127 -6.12 -3.52 -8.31
CA GLU A 127 -5.62 -3.99 -9.61
C GLU A 127 -6.75 -4.20 -10.62
N ARG A 128 -7.87 -4.82 -10.21
CA ARG A 128 -9.06 -4.95 -11.07
C ARG A 128 -9.63 -3.60 -11.47
N LYS A 129 -9.78 -2.67 -10.53
CA LYS A 129 -10.27 -1.31 -10.83
C LYS A 129 -9.37 -0.57 -11.82
N LYS A 130 -8.04 -0.72 -11.70
CA LYS A 130 -7.09 -0.15 -12.66
C LYS A 130 -7.25 -0.78 -14.05
N ALA A 131 -7.36 -2.11 -14.12
CA ALA A 131 -7.56 -2.82 -15.38
C ALA A 131 -8.87 -2.43 -16.07
N ASP A 132 -9.97 -2.36 -15.31
CA ASP A 132 -11.28 -1.94 -15.84
C ASP A 132 -11.23 -0.49 -16.35
N ALA A 133 -10.58 0.42 -15.62
CA ALA A 133 -10.42 1.81 -16.04
C ALA A 133 -9.66 1.93 -17.38
N LEU A 134 -8.61 1.14 -17.57
CA LEU A 134 -7.83 1.10 -18.82
C LEU A 134 -8.66 0.59 -20.00
N LEU A 135 -9.53 -0.41 -19.78
CA LEU A 135 -10.42 -0.96 -20.81
C LEU A 135 -11.56 -0.01 -21.17
N SER A 136 -12.04 0.81 -20.24
CA SER A 136 -13.08 1.83 -20.51
C SER A 136 -12.59 3.07 -21.24
N HIS A 137 -11.27 3.22 -21.43
CA HIS A 137 -10.64 4.31 -22.18
C HIS A 137 -10.00 3.87 -23.51
N ALA A 138 -10.18 2.60 -23.90
CA ALA A 138 -9.79 2.03 -25.19
C ALA A 138 -10.99 1.96 -26.15
#